data_AF-A0A7S2R7U9-F1
#
_entry.id   AF-A0A7S2R7U9-F1
#
_cell.length_a   1.000
_cell.length_b   1.000
_cell.length_c   1.000
_cell.angle_alpha   90.00
_cell.angle_beta   90.00
_cell.angle_gamma   90.00
#
_symmetry.space_group_name_H-M   'P 1'
#
loop_
_entity.id
_entity.type
_entity.pdbx_description
1 polymer ?
#
loop_
_entity_poly.entity_id
_entity_poly.type
_entity_poly.pdbx_seq_one_letter_code
_entity_poly.pdbx_strand_id
1 'polypeptide(L)'
;EYFGDFMFSKTLKFYFSRDGYDFVLPNTRINITEEYHNHVDKFPLDTGPAVFGLHPNAEIGHLMERSEDLCATLVSLQSQRFESHGADSREERILSITRDIITKVPVTKSDLGSFDPVMIRNQLLKRNPIEKTTPCQVVLLQEASRWNALCKRMYKSLKSLEGAL
;
A
#
# COMPACT_ATOMS: atom_id res chain seq x y z
N GLU A 1 32.77 -5.43 1.12
CA GLU A 1 32.57 -4.52 2.27
C GLU A 1 32.02 -3.19 1.79
N TYR A 2 30.97 -2.68 2.44
CA TYR A 2 30.36 -1.39 2.12
C TYR A 2 31.20 -0.21 2.63
N PHE A 3 31.97 -0.44 3.69
CA PHE A 3 32.97 0.50 4.23
C PHE A 3 34.34 -0.16 4.14
N GLY A 4 35.25 0.40 3.36
CA GLY A 4 36.60 -0.13 3.19
C GLY A 4 37.65 0.97 3.05
N ASP A 5 38.92 0.58 2.98
CA ASP A 5 40.07 1.48 2.96
C ASP A 5 40.06 2.50 1.79
N PHE A 6 39.28 2.21 0.74
CA PHE A 6 39.04 3.12 -0.37
C PHE A 6 38.43 4.45 0.07
N MET A 7 37.64 4.50 1.16
CA MET A 7 37.05 5.74 1.68
C MET A 7 38.10 6.71 2.23
N PHE A 8 39.25 6.19 2.68
CA PHE A 8 40.33 6.96 3.27
C PHE A 8 41.53 7.10 2.32
N SER A 9 41.34 6.81 1.04
CA SER A 9 42.39 6.92 0.03
C SER A 9 42.89 8.36 -0.08
N LYS A 10 44.22 8.52 -0.10
CA LYS A 10 44.87 9.82 -0.27
C LYS A 10 44.85 10.31 -1.72
N THR A 11 44.62 9.42 -2.67
CA THR A 11 44.74 9.69 -4.11
C THR A 11 43.39 9.86 -4.79
N LEU A 12 42.35 9.16 -4.32
CA LEU A 12 41.00 9.25 -4.85
C LEU A 12 40.04 9.58 -3.71
N LYS A 13 39.48 10.79 -3.73
CA LYS A 13 38.48 11.20 -2.74
C LYS A 13 37.17 10.46 -3.00
N PHE A 14 36.64 9.81 -1.98
CA PHE A 14 35.34 9.14 -2.04
C PHE A 14 34.21 10.14 -1.81
N TYR A 15 33.16 10.06 -2.63
CA TYR A 15 31.95 10.88 -2.54
C TYR A 15 30.77 9.95 -2.27
N PHE A 16 30.03 10.21 -1.19
CA PHE A 16 28.77 9.51 -0.89
C PHE A 16 27.66 9.93 -1.84
N SER A 17 27.60 11.23 -2.15
CA SER A 17 26.75 11.79 -3.20
C SER A 17 27.37 13.09 -3.71
N ARG A 18 27.08 13.41 -4.97
CA ARG A 18 27.45 14.66 -5.64
C ARG A 18 26.24 15.39 -6.22
N ASP A 19 25.04 14.99 -5.77
CA ASP A 19 23.80 15.57 -6.24
C ASP A 19 23.48 16.83 -5.41
N GLY A 20 23.73 18.00 -5.99
CA GLY A 20 23.53 19.31 -5.35
C GLY A 20 24.57 19.72 -4.29
N TYR A 21 25.10 18.75 -3.53
CA TYR A 21 26.17 18.97 -2.53
C TYR A 21 27.14 17.79 -2.51
N ASP A 22 28.44 18.08 -2.34
CA ASP A 22 29.47 17.04 -2.27
C ASP A 22 29.57 16.46 -0.86
N PHE A 23 28.90 15.34 -0.65
CA PHE A 23 28.96 14.59 0.61
C PHE A 23 30.26 13.78 0.66
N VAL A 24 31.27 14.36 1.31
CA VAL A 24 32.61 13.78 1.42
C VAL A 24 33.13 13.81 2.84
N LEU A 25 34.09 12.93 3.13
CA LEU A 25 34.86 13.01 4.36
C LEU A 25 35.79 14.24 4.33
N PRO A 26 35.98 14.92 5.47
CA PRO A 26 36.98 15.96 5.61
C PRO A 26 38.39 15.37 5.46
N ASN A 27 39.32 16.15 4.89
CA ASN A 27 40.67 15.69 4.54
C ASN A 27 41.63 15.66 5.73
N THR A 28 41.17 16.04 6.92
CA THR A 28 42.03 16.30 8.09
C THR A 28 42.00 15.17 9.09
N ARG A 29 43.19 14.89 9.66
CA ARG A 29 43.40 13.91 10.73
C ARG A 29 43.86 14.57 12.04
N ILE A 30 43.76 15.88 12.13
CA ILE A 30 44.27 16.69 13.24
C ILE A 30 43.09 17.47 13.83
N ASN A 31 42.87 17.35 15.14
CA ASN A 31 41.70 17.87 15.86
C ASN A 31 40.34 17.34 15.33
N ILE A 32 40.23 16.01 15.36
CA ILE A 32 39.17 15.17 14.82
C ILE A 32 37.78 15.77 15.14
N THR A 33 37.43 15.94 16.42
CA THR A 33 36.06 16.21 16.81
C THR A 33 35.50 17.56 16.34
N GLU A 34 36.21 18.66 16.58
CA GLU A 34 35.72 20.00 16.22
C GLU A 34 35.61 20.18 14.71
N GLU A 35 36.55 19.61 13.94
CA GLU A 35 36.53 19.75 12.50
C GLU A 35 35.45 18.88 11.84
N TYR A 36 35.16 17.68 12.38
CA TYR A 36 33.99 16.91 11.96
C TYR A 36 32.69 17.63 12.28
N HIS A 37 32.54 18.25 13.45
CA HIS A 37 31.36 19.06 13.78
C HIS A 37 31.19 20.23 12.81
N ASN A 38 32.23 21.03 12.62
CA ASN A 38 32.22 22.15 11.68
C ASN A 38 31.99 21.71 10.22
N HIS A 39 32.30 20.46 9.87
CA HIS A 39 32.05 19.91 8.53
C HIS A 39 30.62 19.41 8.36
N VAL A 40 30.05 18.77 9.38
CA VAL A 40 28.64 18.35 9.38
C VAL A 40 27.71 19.57 9.37
N ASP A 41 28.07 20.64 10.10
CA ASP A 41 27.29 21.88 10.14
C ASP A 41 27.21 22.60 8.78
N LYS A 42 28.08 22.25 7.82
CA LYS A 42 28.04 22.78 6.45
C LYS A 42 27.06 22.02 5.55
N PHE A 43 26.56 20.85 5.98
CA PHE A 43 25.64 20.07 5.17
C PHE A 43 24.31 20.80 5.01
N PRO A 44 23.68 20.70 3.82
CA PRO A 44 22.37 21.28 3.61
C PRO A 44 21.34 20.62 4.54
N LEU A 45 20.41 21.43 5.06
CA LEU A 45 19.32 20.97 5.92
C LEU A 45 18.40 19.98 5.19
N ASP A 46 18.14 20.26 3.91
CA ASP A 46 17.36 19.40 3.04
C ASP A 46 18.30 18.55 2.19
N THR A 47 18.16 17.24 2.29
CA THR A 47 18.95 16.27 1.54
C THR A 47 18.02 15.41 0.70
N GLY A 48 18.32 15.32 -0.59
CA GLY A 48 17.56 14.47 -1.51
C GLY A 48 17.87 12.97 -1.33
N PRO A 49 17.01 12.09 -1.87
CA PRO A 49 17.14 10.63 -1.73
C PRO A 49 18.40 10.08 -2.41
N ALA A 50 19.00 10.84 -3.33
CA ALA A 50 20.26 10.50 -3.99
C ALA A 50 21.43 10.32 -3.01
N VAL A 51 21.41 10.98 -1.84
CA VAL A 51 22.41 10.79 -0.78
C VAL A 51 22.44 9.35 -0.28
N PHE A 52 21.31 8.64 -0.35
CA PHE A 52 21.19 7.24 0.02
C PHE A 52 21.33 6.29 -1.19
N GLY A 53 21.72 6.80 -2.36
CA GLY A 53 21.77 6.04 -3.60
C GLY A 53 20.40 5.70 -4.18
N LEU A 54 19.34 6.40 -3.75
CA LEU A 54 17.97 6.19 -4.23
C LEU A 54 17.64 7.16 -5.37
N HIS A 55 16.72 6.76 -6.23
CA HIS A 55 16.22 7.61 -7.32
C HIS A 55 15.35 8.76 -6.77
N PRO A 56 15.37 9.97 -7.37
CA PRO A 56 14.55 11.12 -6.94
C PRO A 56 13.06 10.81 -6.71
N ASN A 57 12.47 9.93 -7.51
CA ASN A 57 11.08 9.48 -7.34
C ASN A 57 10.77 8.83 -5.97
N ALA A 58 11.78 8.33 -5.25
CA ALA A 58 11.59 7.77 -3.91
C ALA A 58 11.09 8.83 -2.92
N GLU A 59 11.52 10.09 -3.09
CA GLU A 59 11.08 11.20 -2.26
C GLU A 59 9.63 11.57 -2.53
N ILE A 60 9.19 11.54 -3.78
CA ILE A 60 7.80 11.83 -4.16
C ILE A 60 6.84 10.87 -3.44
N GLY A 61 7.13 9.56 -3.47
CA GLY A 61 6.29 8.57 -2.80
C GLY A 61 6.23 8.78 -1.29
N HIS A 62 7.38 9.02 -0.66
CA HIS A 62 7.43 9.28 0.79
C HIS A 62 6.69 10.56 1.18
N LEU A 63 6.84 11.66 0.42
CA LEU A 63 6.13 12.91 0.68
C LEU A 63 4.62 12.77 0.46
N MET A 64 4.20 11.98 -0.53
CA MET A 64 2.79 11.70 -0.77
C MET A 64 2.17 10.92 0.40
N GLU A 65 2.81 9.83 0.83
CA GLU A 65 2.38 9.03 1.99
C GLU A 65 2.30 9.90 3.26
N ARG A 66 3.33 10.70 3.53
CA ARG A 66 3.36 11.60 4.69
C ARG A 66 2.29 12.68 4.63
N SER A 67 1.95 13.17 3.43
CA SER A 67 0.87 14.12 3.23
C SER A 67 -0.50 13.48 3.44
N GLU A 68 -0.70 12.23 3.00
CA GLU A 68 -1.93 11.47 3.26
C GLU A 68 -2.13 11.23 4.76
N ASP A 69 -1.07 10.84 5.47
CA ASP A 69 -1.08 10.66 6.92
C ASP A 69 -1.41 11.95 7.67
N LEU A 70 -0.83 13.07 7.25
CA LEU A 70 -1.13 14.38 7.81
C LEU A 70 -2.61 14.73 7.60
N CYS A 71 -3.12 14.55 6.39
CA CYS A 71 -4.53 14.79 6.07
C CYS A 71 -5.46 13.87 6.89
N ALA A 72 -5.15 12.59 7.01
CA ALA A 72 -5.91 11.65 7.82
C ALA A 72 -5.91 12.03 9.32
N THR A 73 -4.76 12.51 9.82
CA THR A 73 -4.64 13.03 11.18
C THR A 73 -5.47 14.30 11.38
N LEU A 74 -5.48 15.22 10.42
CA LEU A 74 -6.30 16.42 10.49
C LEU A 74 -7.80 16.08 10.49
N VAL A 75 -8.23 15.11 9.67
CA VAL A 75 -9.61 14.62 9.65
C VAL A 75 -9.98 13.94 10.98
N SER A 76 -9.07 13.19 11.60
CA SER A 76 -9.35 12.54 12.89
C SER A 76 -9.45 13.54 14.05
N LEU A 77 -8.72 14.65 13.98
CA LEU A 77 -8.80 15.75 14.95
C LEU A 77 -10.04 16.63 14.76
N GLN A 78 -10.70 16.60 13.60
CA GLN A 78 -11.94 17.33 13.39
C GLN A 78 -13.02 16.78 14.32
N SER A 79 -13.47 17.60 15.28
CA SER A 79 -14.56 17.22 16.18
C SER A 79 -15.80 16.93 15.33
N GLN A 80 -16.49 15.82 15.61
CA GLN A 80 -17.73 15.42 14.93
C GLN A 80 -18.91 16.40 15.15
N ARG A 81 -18.68 17.61 15.70
CA ARG A 81 -19.68 18.63 16.03
C ARG A 81 -20.00 19.63 14.93
N PHE A 82 -19.44 19.48 13.72
CA PHE A 82 -20.04 20.17 12.57
C PHE A 82 -21.32 19.43 12.19
N GLU A 83 -22.41 19.81 12.85
CA GLU A 83 -23.77 19.51 12.41
C GLU A 83 -23.93 20.09 11.00
N SER A 84 -23.71 19.27 9.98
CA SER A 84 -24.00 19.63 8.59
C SER A 84 -25.52 19.75 8.44
N HIS A 85 -26.04 20.92 8.77
CA HIS A 85 -27.41 21.32 8.48
C HIS A 85 -27.52 21.56 6.96
N GLY A 86 -27.75 20.49 6.20
CA GLY A 86 -28.22 20.59 4.81
C GLY A 86 -27.52 19.66 3.82
N ALA A 87 -28.37 19.06 2.98
CA ALA A 87 -28.12 18.26 1.78
C ALA A 87 -27.77 16.77 1.98
N ASP A 88 -28.82 15.94 1.84
CA ASP A 88 -28.91 14.49 2.05
C ASP A 88 -28.40 14.01 3.40
N SER A 89 -29.26 13.33 4.17
CA SER A 89 -28.80 12.71 5.40
C SER A 89 -27.61 11.79 5.05
N ARG A 90 -26.55 11.83 5.85
CA ARG A 90 -25.38 10.96 5.68
C ARG A 90 -25.80 9.51 5.47
N GLU A 91 -26.88 9.11 6.14
CA GLU A 91 -27.54 7.82 6.05
C GLU A 91 -28.11 7.53 4.66
N GLU A 92 -28.82 8.48 4.03
CA GLU A 92 -29.37 8.31 2.67
C GLU A 92 -28.27 8.11 1.63
N ARG A 93 -27.16 8.85 1.74
CA ARG A 93 -25.98 8.63 0.88
C ARG A 93 -25.38 7.24 1.11
N ILE A 94 -25.24 6.82 2.36
CA ILE A 94 -24.72 5.49 2.70
C ILE A 94 -25.65 4.39 2.15
N LEU A 95 -26.97 4.56 2.25
CA LEU A 95 -27.96 3.64 1.70
C LEU A 95 -27.86 3.55 0.17
N SER A 96 -27.72 4.67 -0.53
CA SER A 96 -27.55 4.69 -1.98
C SER A 96 -26.29 3.93 -2.42
N ILE A 97 -25.15 4.19 -1.76
CA ILE A 97 -23.89 3.48 -2.04
C ILE A 97 -24.02 1.99 -1.72
N THR A 98 -24.65 1.65 -0.59
CA THR A 98 -24.86 0.26 -0.17
C THR A 98 -25.67 -0.51 -1.21
N ARG A 99 -26.76 0.08 -1.73
CA ARG A 99 -27.59 -0.53 -2.76
C ARG A 99 -26.84 -0.70 -4.08
N ASP A 100 -26.06 0.29 -4.51
CA ASP A 100 -25.23 0.19 -5.72
C ASP A 100 -24.15 -0.89 -5.61
N ILE A 101 -23.56 -1.09 -4.42
CA ILE A 101 -22.61 -2.19 -4.23
C ILE A 101 -23.35 -3.52 -4.27
N ILE A 102 -24.50 -3.65 -3.60
CA ILE A 102 -25.28 -4.90 -3.57
C ILE A 102 -25.66 -5.35 -4.99
N THR A 103 -26.06 -4.44 -5.88
CA THR A 103 -26.41 -4.79 -7.27
C THR A 103 -25.22 -5.26 -8.09
N LYS A 104 -24.00 -4.83 -7.74
CA LYS A 104 -22.74 -5.21 -8.41
C LYS A 104 -22.13 -6.50 -7.88
N VAL A 105 -22.39 -6.89 -6.63
CA VAL A 105 -21.87 -8.16 -6.10
C VAL A 105 -22.58 -9.31 -6.83
N PRO A 106 -21.84 -10.26 -7.46
CA PRO A 106 -22.44 -11.38 -8.18
C PRO A 106 -22.96 -12.43 -7.19
N VAL A 107 -24.06 -12.13 -6.49
CA VAL A 107 -24.80 -13.08 -5.66
C VAL A 107 -26.14 -13.34 -6.33
N THR A 108 -26.28 -14.50 -6.94
CA THR A 108 -27.53 -14.91 -7.61
C THR A 108 -28.58 -15.42 -6.62
N LYS A 109 -28.16 -16.03 -5.49
CA LYS A 109 -29.04 -16.43 -4.36
C LYS A 109 -28.26 -16.33 -3.03
N SER A 110 -28.90 -16.00 -1.91
CA SER A 110 -28.27 -15.94 -0.58
C SER A 110 -27.51 -17.21 -0.20
N ASP A 111 -27.93 -18.34 -0.76
CA ASP A 111 -27.46 -19.68 -0.41
C ASP A 111 -26.42 -20.21 -1.40
N LEU A 112 -26.32 -19.64 -2.61
CA LEU A 112 -25.41 -20.07 -3.67
C LEU A 112 -24.61 -18.87 -4.19
N GLY A 113 -23.28 -18.93 -4.08
CA GLY A 113 -22.43 -17.89 -4.67
C GLY A 113 -22.52 -17.88 -6.19
N SER A 114 -21.81 -16.96 -6.85
CA SER A 114 -21.81 -16.83 -8.32
C SER A 114 -21.41 -18.11 -9.06
N PHE A 115 -20.60 -18.96 -8.43
CA PHE A 115 -20.00 -20.13 -9.06
C PHE A 115 -20.43 -21.41 -8.35
N ASP A 116 -20.95 -22.40 -9.07
CA ASP A 116 -21.17 -23.72 -8.52
C ASP A 116 -19.88 -24.58 -8.69
N PRO A 117 -19.16 -24.91 -7.60
CA PRO A 117 -17.93 -25.71 -7.67
C PRO A 117 -18.17 -27.11 -8.25
N VAL A 118 -19.37 -27.68 -8.08
CA VAL A 118 -19.73 -29.00 -8.61
C VAL A 118 -19.88 -28.92 -10.12
N MET A 119 -20.58 -27.91 -10.63
CA MET A 119 -20.68 -27.65 -12.06
C MET A 119 -19.31 -27.38 -12.70
N ILE A 120 -18.47 -26.55 -12.06
CA ILE A 120 -17.11 -26.26 -12.54
C ILE A 120 -16.28 -27.55 -12.60
N ARG A 121 -16.32 -28.37 -11.55
CA ARG A 121 -15.64 -29.67 -11.52
C ARG A 121 -16.11 -30.59 -12.66
N ASN A 122 -17.43 -30.67 -12.89
CA ASN A 122 -17.99 -31.48 -13.96
C ASN A 122 -17.56 -31.00 -15.35
N GLN A 123 -17.47 -29.68 -15.57
CA GLN A 123 -16.94 -29.13 -16.83
C GLN A 123 -15.46 -29.40 -17.01
N LEU A 124 -14.66 -29.31 -15.93
CA LEU A 124 -13.23 -29.61 -15.97
C LEU A 124 -12.96 -31.08 -16.29
N LEU A 125 -13.75 -32.00 -15.72
CA LEU A 125 -13.68 -33.44 -16.01
C LEU A 125 -14.09 -33.76 -17.46
N LYS A 126 -15.08 -33.04 -18.02
CA LYS A 126 -15.46 -33.17 -19.44
C LYS A 126 -14.37 -32.68 -20.38
N ARG A 127 -13.67 -31.59 -20.03
CA ARG A 127 -12.65 -30.97 -20.88
C ARG A 127 -11.31 -31.68 -20.84
N ASN A 128 -10.95 -32.24 -19.68
CA ASN A 128 -9.79 -33.09 -19.50
C ASN A 128 -10.23 -34.38 -18.81
N PRO A 129 -10.45 -35.48 -19.55
CA PRO A 129 -10.81 -36.79 -19.01
C PRO A 129 -9.61 -37.49 -18.34
N ILE A 130 -8.78 -36.73 -17.64
CA ILE A 130 -7.70 -37.24 -16.80
C ILE A 130 -8.36 -37.70 -15.50
N GLU A 131 -8.14 -38.96 -15.12
CA GLU A 131 -8.75 -39.59 -13.95
C GLU A 131 -8.43 -38.88 -12.62
N LYS A 132 -7.35 -38.08 -12.60
CA LYS A 132 -6.90 -37.28 -11.45
C LYS A 132 -6.99 -35.78 -11.76
N THR A 133 -7.65 -35.03 -10.88
CA THR A 133 -7.68 -33.57 -10.92
C THR A 133 -6.27 -33.01 -10.78
N THR A 134 -5.87 -32.12 -11.69
CA THR A 134 -4.54 -31.50 -11.65
C THR A 134 -4.45 -30.48 -10.50
N PRO A 135 -3.24 -30.16 -9.98
CA PRO A 135 -3.09 -29.17 -8.92
C PRO A 135 -3.75 -27.82 -9.24
N CYS A 136 -3.64 -27.33 -10.49
CA CYS A 136 -4.29 -26.08 -10.91
C CYS A 136 -5.82 -26.14 -10.85
N GLN A 137 -6.42 -27.30 -11.18
CA GLN A 137 -7.87 -27.47 -11.08
C GLN A 137 -8.34 -27.46 -9.62
N VAL A 138 -7.56 -28.03 -8.70
CA VAL A 138 -7.85 -27.98 -7.26
C VAL A 138 -7.80 -26.54 -6.76
N VAL A 139 -6.77 -25.78 -7.11
CA VAL A 139 -6.65 -24.36 -6.75
C VAL A 139 -7.82 -23.56 -7.31
N LEU A 140 -8.22 -23.78 -8.56
CA LEU A 140 -9.38 -23.09 -9.14
C LEU A 140 -10.67 -23.35 -8.38
N LEU A 141 -10.93 -24.60 -7.98
CA LEU A 141 -12.11 -24.96 -7.19
C LEU A 141 -12.05 -24.34 -5.79
N GLN A 142 -10.87 -24.28 -5.18
CA GLN A 142 -10.65 -23.63 -3.88
C GLN A 142 -10.89 -22.12 -3.97
N GLU A 143 -10.33 -21.45 -4.98
CA GLU A 143 -10.53 -20.02 -5.20
C GLU A 143 -11.99 -19.69 -5.53
N ALA A 144 -12.68 -20.53 -6.31
CA ALA A 144 -14.12 -20.38 -6.54
C ALA A 144 -14.92 -20.48 -5.24
N SER A 145 -14.57 -21.43 -4.36
CA SER A 145 -15.18 -21.56 -3.03
C SER A 145 -14.91 -20.34 -2.16
N ARG A 146 -13.66 -19.85 -2.14
CA ARG A 146 -13.24 -18.66 -1.38
C ARG A 146 -13.94 -17.39 -1.87
N TRP A 147 -14.04 -17.21 -3.19
CA TRP A 147 -14.78 -16.13 -3.82
C TRP A 147 -16.26 -16.14 -3.43
N ASN A 148 -16.90 -17.31 -3.47
CA ASN A 148 -18.29 -17.46 -3.07
C ASN A 148 -18.50 -17.10 -1.60
N ALA A 149 -17.59 -17.52 -0.71
CA ALA A 149 -17.65 -17.17 0.71
C ALA A 149 -17.51 -15.66 0.92
N LEU A 150 -16.60 -15.00 0.20
CA LEU A 150 -16.43 -13.54 0.22
C LEU A 150 -17.70 -12.83 -0.25
N CYS A 151 -18.25 -13.20 -1.42
CA CYS A 151 -19.47 -12.59 -1.95
C CYS A 151 -20.66 -12.73 -1.00
N LYS A 152 -20.82 -13.90 -0.38
CA LYS A 152 -21.85 -14.14 0.65
C LYS A 152 -21.64 -13.25 1.87
N ARG A 153 -20.40 -13.09 2.35
CA ARG A 153 -20.08 -12.24 3.51
C ARG A 153 -20.37 -10.77 3.20
N MET A 154 -19.94 -10.28 2.03
CA MET A 154 -20.20 -8.91 1.56
C MET A 154 -21.70 -8.63 1.47
N TYR A 155 -22.46 -9.54 0.85
CA TYR A 155 -23.92 -9.39 0.74
C TYR A 155 -24.58 -9.34 2.12
N LYS A 156 -24.23 -10.25 3.04
CA LYS A 156 -24.78 -10.27 4.40
C LYS A 156 -24.43 -9.01 5.19
N SER A 157 -23.18 -8.54 5.12
CA SER A 157 -22.78 -7.31 5.81
C SER A 157 -23.48 -6.07 5.26
N LEU A 158 -23.61 -5.96 3.93
CA LEU A 158 -24.31 -4.84 3.29
C LEU A 158 -25.81 -4.87 3.57
N LYS A 159 -26.44 -6.05 3.59
CA LYS A 159 -27.85 -6.19 3.94
C LYS A 159 -28.11 -5.88 5.42
N SER A 160 -27.18 -6.26 6.29
CA SER A 160 -27.23 -5.87 7.71
C SER A 160 -27.08 -4.37 7.90
N LEU A 161 -26.25 -3.71 7.08
CA LEU A 161 -26.10 -2.25 7.10
C LEU A 161 -27.38 -1.57 6.62
N GLU A 162 -27.99 -2.05 5.53
CA GLU A 162 -29.27 -1.52 5.02
C GLU A 162 -30.41 -1.67 6.03
N GLY A 163 -30.43 -2.72 6.85
CA GLY A 163 -31.45 -2.91 7.88
C GLY A 163 -31.19 -2.18 9.20
N ALA A 164 -29.97 -1.68 9.42
CA ALA A 164 -29.57 -0.98 10.64
C ALA A 164 -29.59 0.56 10.49
N LEU A 165 -29.58 1.05 9.25
CA LEU A 165 -29.81 2.45 8.88
C LEU A 165 -31.30 2.68 8.67
#